data_AF-A0A8D9LZB0-F1
#
_entry.id   AF-A0A8D9LZB0-F1
#
_cell.length_a   1.000
_cell.length_b   1.000
_cell.length_c   1.000
_cell.angle_alpha   90.00
_cell.angle_beta   90.00
_cell.angle_gamma   90.00
#
_symmetry.space_group_name_H-M   'P 1'
#
loop_
_entity.id
_entity.type
_entity.pdbx_description
1 polymer ?
#
loop_
_entity_poly.entity_id
_entity_poly.type
_entity_poly.pdbx_seq_one_letter_code
_entity_poly.pdbx_strand_id
1 'polypeptide(L)' 'SSTRRQPRSPRVVFARMRTKALMVFKLDDEGNTVYTQDMGNLVVFLSNSEPFCVPATSFPGMDPNYVHFRDFEETGFV' A
#
# COMPACT_ATOMS: atom_id res chain seq x y z
N SER A 1 26.36 4.10 49.75
CA SER A 1 25.99 3.29 48.57
C SER A 1 24.93 4.04 47.77
N SER A 2 25.34 4.70 46.67
CA SER A 2 24.45 5.52 45.84
C SER A 2 23.60 4.64 44.93
N THR A 3 22.27 4.77 45.02
CA THR A 3 21.33 4.05 44.14
C THR A 3 21.29 4.75 42.78
N ARG A 4 21.87 4.13 41.76
CA ARG A 4 21.86 4.62 40.37
C ARG A 4 20.42 4.49 39.82
N ARG A 5 19.71 5.61 39.69
CA ARG A 5 18.41 5.64 38.98
C ARG A 5 18.66 5.34 37.50
N GLN A 6 18.13 4.23 37.03
CA GLN A 6 18.17 3.86 35.62
C GLN A 6 17.22 4.79 34.85
N PRO A 7 17.68 5.47 33.79
CA PRO A 7 16.82 6.34 33.00
C PRO A 7 15.73 5.50 32.32
N ARG A 8 14.48 5.97 32.41
CA ARG A 8 13.34 5.33 31.73
C ARG A 8 13.59 5.39 30.22
N SER A 9 13.35 4.28 29.53
CA SER A 9 13.43 4.22 28.07
C SER A 9 12.54 5.30 27.45
N PRO A 10 12.98 5.97 26.37
CA PRO A 10 12.14 6.92 25.66
C PRO A 10 10.84 6.25 25.23
N ARG A 11 9.70 6.87 25.53
CA ARG A 11 8.42 6.46 24.95
C ARG A 11 8.44 6.86 23.48
N VAL A 12 8.73 5.91 22.59
CA VAL A 12 8.59 6.10 21.14
C VAL A 12 7.10 6.12 20.83
N VAL A 13 6.61 7.27 20.38
CA VAL A 13 5.23 7.41 19.90
C VAL A 13 5.26 7.18 18.39
N PHE A 14 4.74 6.06 17.92
CA PHE A 14 4.56 5.82 16.49
C PHE A 14 3.33 6.60 16.01
N ALA A 15 3.54 7.52 15.06
CA ALA A 15 2.43 8.17 14.38
C ALA A 15 1.73 7.14 13.48
N ARG A 16 0.47 6.81 13.79
CA ARG A 16 -0.34 5.92 12.95
C ARG A 16 -0.85 6.70 11.74
N MET A 17 -0.16 6.56 10.61
CA MET A 17 -0.63 7.08 9.33
C MET A 17 -1.82 6.26 8.83
N ARG A 18 -2.77 6.92 8.18
CA ARG A 18 -3.89 6.25 7.50
C ARG A 18 -3.99 6.79 6.08
N THR A 19 -4.06 5.88 5.11
CA THR A 19 -4.35 6.22 3.71
C THR A 19 -5.74 6.84 3.63
N LYS A 20 -5.86 8.04 3.05
CA LYS A 20 -7.15 8.73 2.88
C LYS A 20 -7.80 8.42 1.54
N ALA A 21 -7.00 8.37 0.49
CA ALA A 21 -7.44 8.12 -0.88
C ALA A 21 -6.24 7.62 -1.70
N LEU A 22 -6.53 6.97 -2.82
CA LEU A 22 -5.57 6.67 -3.87
C LEU A 22 -5.92 7.51 -5.10
N MET A 23 -4.89 7.96 -5.81
CA MET A 23 -5.03 8.71 -7.05
C MET A 23 -4.28 7.97 -8.15
N VAL A 24 -4.90 7.87 -9.32
CA VAL A 24 -4.29 7.26 -10.49
C VAL A 24 -3.99 8.37 -11.48
N PHE A 25 -2.79 8.33 -12.05
CA PHE A 25 -2.38 9.23 -13.11
C PHE A 25 -1.95 8.41 -14.31
N LYS A 26 -2.50 8.73 -15.48
CA LYS A 26 -2.07 8.16 -16.76
C LYS A 26 -1.04 9.10 -17.37
N LEU A 27 0.01 8.54 -17.98
CA LEU A 27 0.93 9.29 -18.81
C LEU A 27 0.33 9.47 -20.20
N ASP A 28 0.32 10.70 -20.70
CA ASP A 28 0.04 10.97 -22.10
C ASP A 28 1.29 10.75 -22.98
N ASP A 29 1.14 10.94 -24.28
CA ASP A 29 2.21 10.70 -25.26
C ASP A 29 3.38 11.70 -25.13
N GLU A 30 3.16 12.82 -24.44
CA GLU A 30 4.18 13.84 -24.15
C GLU A 30 4.88 13.60 -22.80
N GLY A 31 4.40 12.63 -22.03
CA GLY A 31 4.91 12.27 -20.70
C GLY A 31 4.30 13.08 -19.56
N ASN A 32 3.23 13.85 -19.79
CA ASN A 32 2.51 14.54 -18.72
C ASN A 32 1.62 13.56 -17.95
N THR A 33 1.38 13.86 -16.67
CA THR A 33 0.50 13.07 -15.82
C THR A 33 -0.91 13.67 -15.79
N VAL A 34 -1.90 12.86 -16.19
CA VAL A 34 -3.32 13.25 -16.18
C VAL A 34 -4.07 12.39 -15.18
N TYR A 35 -4.78 13.03 -14.26
CA TYR A 35 -5.62 12.32 -13.29
C TYR A 35 -6.69 11.48 -13.99
N THR A 36 -6.87 10.25 -13.54
CA THR A 36 -7.88 9.32 -14.03
C THR A 36 -8.43 8.47 -12.88
N GLN A 37 -9.65 7.96 -13.04
CA GLN A 37 -10.21 6.91 -12.18
C GLN A 37 -10.21 5.55 -12.88
N ASP A 38 -9.75 5.52 -14.13
CA ASP A 38 -9.73 4.34 -15.00
C ASP A 38 -8.27 3.90 -15.24
N MET A 39 -7.93 2.75 -14.67
CA MET A 39 -6.71 1.96 -14.89
C MET A 39 -6.87 0.94 -16.03
N GLY A 40 -8.06 0.82 -16.62
CA GLY A 40 -8.40 -0.19 -17.62
C GLY A 40 -8.64 -1.58 -17.03
N ASN A 41 -8.31 -2.62 -17.79
CA ASN A 41 -8.48 -4.02 -17.39
C ASN A 41 -7.40 -4.47 -16.37
N LEU A 42 -7.10 -3.66 -15.36
CA LEU A 42 -6.04 -3.91 -14.39
C LEU A 42 -6.58 -3.94 -12.96
N VAL A 43 -5.89 -4.74 -12.15
CA VAL A 43 -6.03 -4.83 -10.71
C VAL A 43 -4.68 -4.56 -10.09
N VAL A 44 -4.63 -3.67 -9.10
CA VAL A 44 -3.38 -3.29 -8.40
C VAL A 44 -3.36 -3.91 -7.01
N PHE A 45 -2.23 -4.50 -6.64
CA PHE A 45 -1.99 -5.05 -5.31
C PHE A 45 -0.92 -4.23 -4.62
N LEU A 46 -1.31 -3.61 -3.50
CA LEU A 46 -0.45 -2.82 -2.62
C LEU A 46 -0.30 -3.55 -1.29
N SER A 47 0.93 -3.72 -0.84
CA SER A 47 1.26 -4.30 0.46
C SER A 47 2.56 -3.69 1.00
N ASN A 48 3.11 -4.27 2.07
CA ASN A 48 4.45 -3.95 2.55
C ASN A 48 5.57 -4.54 1.65
N SER A 49 5.22 -5.35 0.65
CA SER A 49 6.13 -5.88 -0.37
C SER A 49 6.11 -5.03 -1.65
N GLU A 50 6.87 -5.42 -2.67
CA GLU A 50 6.83 -4.76 -3.97
C GLU A 50 5.42 -4.79 -4.58
N PRO A 51 4.84 -3.62 -4.92
CA PRO A 51 3.50 -3.56 -5.49
C PRO A 51 3.51 -4.13 -6.92
N PHE A 52 2.41 -4.76 -7.32
CA PHE A 52 2.28 -5.30 -8.66
C PHE A 52 0.86 -5.11 -9.21
N CYS A 53 0.73 -5.23 -10.53
CA CYS A 53 -0.55 -5.21 -11.21
C CYS A 53 -0.70 -6.39 -12.16
N VAL A 54 -1.92 -6.86 -12.31
CA VAL A 54 -2.27 -7.96 -13.22
C VAL A 54 -3.56 -7.62 -13.97
N PRO A 55 -3.81 -8.24 -15.13
CA PRO A 55 -5.12 -8.17 -15.77
C PRO A 55 -6.25 -8.63 -14.85
N ALA A 56 -7.42 -8.00 -14.90
CA ALA A 56 -8.58 -8.45 -14.12
C ALA A 56 -9.04 -9.87 -14.48
N THR A 57 -8.64 -10.35 -15.66
CA THR A 57 -8.91 -11.71 -16.14
C THR A 57 -7.95 -12.77 -15.58
N SER A 58 -6.95 -12.41 -14.77
CA SER A 58 -5.95 -13.35 -14.27
C SER A 58 -6.50 -14.31 -13.21
N PHE A 59 -7.54 -13.93 -12.46
CA PHE A 59 -8.14 -14.73 -11.39
C PHE A 59 -9.67 -14.57 -11.39
N PRO A 60 -10.44 -15.62 -11.06
CA PRO A 60 -11.89 -15.52 -10.92
C PRO A 60 -12.30 -14.53 -9.83
N GLY A 61 -13.33 -13.72 -10.10
CA GLY A 61 -13.91 -12.81 -9.11
C GLY A 61 -13.12 -11.52 -8.87
N MET A 62 -12.25 -11.13 -9.80
CA MET A 62 -11.60 -9.81 -9.77
C MET A 62 -12.33 -8.81 -10.67
N ASP A 63 -12.48 -7.59 -10.17
CA ASP A 63 -13.05 -6.48 -10.92
C ASP A 63 -11.92 -5.59 -11.47
N PRO A 64 -12.02 -5.12 -12.72
CA PRO A 64 -11.10 -4.12 -13.24
C PRO A 64 -11.23 -2.81 -12.45
N ASN A 65 -10.22 -1.95 -12.55
CA ASN A 65 -10.19 -0.67 -11.84
C ASN A 65 -10.23 -0.79 -10.31
N TYR A 66 -9.69 -1.89 -9.78
CA TYR A 66 -9.68 -2.15 -8.35
C TYR A 66 -8.27 -2.15 -7.76
N VAL A 67 -8.13 -1.66 -6.52
CA VAL A 67 -6.89 -1.70 -5.76
C VAL A 67 -7.09 -2.49 -4.46
N HIS A 68 -6.34 -3.58 -4.32
CA HIS A 68 -6.28 -4.35 -3.08
C HIS A 68 -5.15 -3.82 -2.21
N PHE A 69 -5.48 -3.39 -0.99
CA PHE A 69 -4.51 -3.00 0.02
C PHE A 69 -4.43 -4.10 1.08
N ARG A 70 -3.28 -4.75 1.20
CA ARG A 70 -3.04 -5.79 2.21
C ARG A 70 -2.02 -5.30 3.23
N ASP A 71 -2.54 -4.91 4.37
CA ASP A 71 -1.76 -4.37 5.49
C ASP A 71 -1.79 -5.35 6.66
N PHE A 72 -1.21 -6.54 6.50
CA PHE A 72 -1.10 -7.46 7.62
C PHE A 72 0.19 -8.25 7.55
N GLU A 73 0.85 -8.30 8.69
CA GLU A 73 1.98 -9.15 9.05
C GLU A 73 1.92 -10.48 8.28
N GLU A 74 2.93 -10.66 7.43
CA GLU A 74 3.12 -11.71 6.43
C GLU A 74 2.63 -13.08 6.93
N THR A 75 1.45 -13.51 6.47
CA THR A 75 0.92 -14.84 6.80
C THR A 75 1.07 -15.74 5.60
N GLY A 76 1.87 -16.81 5.76
CA GLY A 76 2.08 -17.86 4.75
C GLY A 76 1.58 -19.22 5.24
N PHE A 77 1.01 -20.00 4.33
CA PHE A 77 0.74 -21.44 4.49
C PHE A 77 1.10 -22.15 3.19
N VAL A 78 1.73 -23.32 3.31
CA VAL A 78 2.18 -24.21 2.21
C VAL A 78 1.12 -25.25 1.91
#